data_AF-K1Q7T4-F1
#
_entry.id   AF-K1Q7T4-F1
#
_cell.length_a   1.000
_cell.length_b   1.000
_cell.length_c   1.000
_cell.angle_alpha   90.00
_cell.angle_beta   90.00
_cell.angle_gamma   90.00
#
_symmetry.space_group_name_H-M   'P 1'
#
loop_
_entity.id
_entity.type
_entity.pdbx_description
1 polymer ?
#
loop_
_entity_poly.entity_id
_entity_poly.type
_entity_poly.pdbx_seq_one_letter_code
_entity_poly.pdbx_strand_id
1 'polypeptide(L)' 'MKVAYKHHLEENYYMTVDNDYPVVNIRKWWMPPGNGEIVPTKNGAAITFDQWETLKELMSKVGKKIGDQLKEIEFSENF' A
#
# COMPACT_ATOMS: atom_id res chain seq x y z
N MET A 1 -6.24 -7.18 15.94
CA MET A 1 -5.95 -5.93 15.21
C MET A 1 -7.28 -5.21 15.03
N LYS A 2 -7.63 -4.28 15.92
CA LYS A 2 -8.89 -3.53 15.79
C LYS A 2 -8.60 -2.32 14.90
N VAL A 3 -8.84 -2.47 13.61
CA VAL A 3 -8.53 -1.44 12.62
C VAL A 3 -9.46 -0.25 12.80
N ALA A 4 -8.88 0.93 13.06
CA ALA A 4 -9.60 2.20 13.16
C ALA A 4 -9.98 2.76 11.78
N TYR A 5 -9.11 2.52 10.80
CA TYR A 5 -9.26 2.99 9.44
C TYR A 5 -8.75 1.93 8.46
N LYS A 6 -9.53 1.61 7.41
CA LYS A 6 -9.16 0.67 6.35
C LYS A 6 -9.51 1.26 4.99
N HIS A 7 -8.55 1.28 4.08
CA HIS A 7 -8.71 1.74 2.71
C HIS A 7 -8.13 0.72 1.72
N HIS A 8 -8.86 0.42 0.66
CA HIS A 8 -8.40 -0.50 -0.39
C HIS A 8 -7.57 0.26 -1.42
N LEU A 9 -6.43 -0.29 -1.84
CA LEU A 9 -5.48 0.33 -2.77
C LEU A 9 -5.38 -0.37 -4.13
N GLU A 10 -6.17 -1.41 -4.38
CA GLU A 10 -6.10 -2.36 -5.52
C GLU A 10 -5.21 -3.61 -5.29
N GLU A 11 -5.44 -4.65 -6.11
CA GLU A 11 -4.73 -5.95 -6.07
C GLU A 11 -4.63 -6.63 -4.69
N ASN A 12 -5.67 -6.48 -3.87
CA ASN A 12 -5.71 -6.94 -2.47
C ASN A 12 -4.70 -6.23 -1.55
N TYR A 13 -4.17 -5.07 -1.92
CA TYR A 13 -3.47 -4.20 -0.99
C TYR A 13 -4.47 -3.34 -0.22
N TYR A 14 -4.23 -3.23 1.09
CA TYR A 14 -4.98 -2.33 1.94
C TYR A 14 -4.03 -1.48 2.76
N MET A 15 -4.44 -0.24 2.97
CA MET A 15 -3.89 0.67 3.96
C MET A 15 -4.74 0.61 5.22
N THR A 16 -4.13 0.34 6.37
CA THR A 16 -4.83 0.31 7.66
C THR A 16 -4.11 1.07 8.76
N VAL A 17 -4.88 1.71 9.64
CA VAL A 17 -4.39 2.28 10.90
C VAL A 17 -5.00 1.49 12.06
N ASP A 18 -4.16 0.98 12.96
CA ASP A 18 -4.60 0.28 14.18
C ASP A 18 -4.87 1.29 15.30
N ASN A 19 -5.77 0.96 16.23
CA ASN A 19 -5.96 1.67 17.48
C ASN A 19 -4.81 1.43 18.48
N ASP A 20 -4.18 0.25 18.43
CA ASP A 20 -3.21 -0.18 19.44
C ASP A 20 -1.79 0.33 19.14
N TYR A 21 -1.46 0.53 17.86
CA TYR A 21 -0.14 0.97 17.40
C TYR A 21 -0.27 2.10 16.37
N PRO A 22 0.35 3.27 16.61
CA PRO A 22 0.20 4.46 15.76
C PRO A 22 1.09 4.36 14.51
N VAL A 23 0.73 3.42 13.63
CA VAL A 23 1.41 3.17 12.36
C VAL A 23 0.42 3.03 11.22
N VAL A 24 0.83 3.48 10.04
CA VAL A 24 0.16 3.21 8.78
C VAL A 24 0.70 1.90 8.22
N ASN A 25 -0.15 0.88 8.17
CA ASN A 25 0.19 -0.38 7.53
C ASN A 25 -0.22 -0.34 6.06
N ILE A 26 0.69 -0.67 5.15
CA ILE A 26 0.39 -0.90 3.73
C ILE A 26 0.80 -2.33 3.41
N ARG A 27 -0.16 -3.19 3.08
CA ARG A 27 0.07 -4.63 3.07
C ARG A 27 -0.84 -5.33 2.09
N LYS A 28 -0.35 -6.43 1.52
CA LYS A 28 -1.15 -7.37 0.73
C LYS A 28 -1.96 -8.27 1.66
N TRP A 29 -3.23 -8.46 1.33
CA TRP A 29 -4.16 -9.29 2.05
C TRP A 29 -4.48 -10.53 1.21
N TRP A 30 -4.88 -11.58 1.89
CA TRP A 30 -5.18 -12.87 1.27
C TRP A 30 -6.38 -13.49 1.96
N MET A 31 -7.18 -14.24 1.20
CA MET A 31 -8.27 -15.06 1.73
C MET A 31 -7.78 -16.50 1.93
N PRO A 32 -7.61 -16.98 3.18
CA PRO A 32 -7.25 -18.36 3.43
C PRO A 32 -8.34 -19.33 2.96
N PRO A 33 -8.01 -20.48 2.37
CA PRO A 33 -8.98 -21.52 2.02
C PRO A 33 -9.80 -21.94 3.23
N GLY A 34 -11.13 -22.01 3.05
CA GLY A 34 -12.05 -22.38 4.13
C GLY A 34 -12.29 -21.29 5.18
N ASN A 35 -11.69 -20.10 5.02
CA ASN A 35 -12.00 -18.92 5.82
C ASN A 35 -12.80 -17.92 5.00
N GLY A 36 -13.77 -17.24 5.63
CA GLY A 36 -14.61 -16.22 4.98
C GLY A 36 -14.03 -14.80 5.08
N GLU A 37 -12.90 -14.64 5.74
CA GLU A 37 -12.30 -13.34 6.05
C GLU A 37 -10.90 -13.19 5.44
N ILE A 38 -10.67 -12.05 4.79
CA ILE A 38 -9.34 -11.66 4.32
C ILE A 38 -8.44 -11.29 5.49
N VAL A 39 -7.19 -11.74 5.44
CA VAL A 39 -6.18 -11.48 6.48
C VAL A 39 -4.95 -10.79 5.90
N PRO A 40 -4.26 -9.93 6.67
CA PRO A 40 -3.01 -9.33 6.26
C PRO A 40 -1.89 -10.38 6.14
N THR A 41 -1.07 -10.29 5.08
CA THR A 41 0.09 -11.18 4.87
C THR A 41 1.40 -10.56 5.35
N LYS A 42 2.51 -11.32 5.37
CA LYS A 42 3.83 -10.74 5.67
C LYS A 42 4.33 -9.75 4.61
N ASN A 43 3.75 -9.73 3.40
CA ASN A 43 4.13 -8.82 2.34
C ASN A 43 3.51 -7.42 2.54
N GLY A 44 4.32 -6.49 3.04
CA GLY A 44 3.91 -5.11 3.33
C GLY A 44 4.83 -4.44 4.35
N ALA A 45 4.58 -3.16 4.60
CA ALA A 45 5.33 -2.34 5.54
C ALA A 45 4.42 -1.75 6.63
N ALA A 46 4.98 -1.58 7.82
CA ALA A 46 4.40 -0.74 8.86
C ALA A 46 5.24 0.54 8.92
N ILE A 47 4.59 1.68 8.72
CA ILE A 47 5.22 2.99 8.57
C ILE A 47 4.78 3.84 9.77
N THR A 48 5.73 4.40 10.52
CA THR A 48 5.38 5.32 11.61
C THR A 48 4.75 6.60 11.06
N PHE A 49 4.06 7.38 11.89
CA PHE A 49 3.49 8.64 11.43
C PHE A 49 4.54 9.63 10.94
N ASP A 50 5.71 9.72 11.57
CA ASP A 50 6.81 10.58 11.08
C ASP A 50 7.31 10.14 9.69
N GLN A 51 7.44 8.83 9.47
CA GLN A 51 7.81 8.28 8.17
C GLN A 51 6.70 8.51 7.13
N TRP A 52 5.44 8.49 7.55
CA TRP A 52 4.29 8.75 6.69
C TRP A 52 4.24 10.21 6.25
N GLU A 53 4.47 11.17 7.15
CA GLU A 53 4.59 12.59 6.80
C GLU A 53 5.72 12.81 5.80
N THR A 54 6.90 12.24 6.07
CA THR A 54 8.05 12.29 5.16
C THR A 54 7.70 11.70 3.79
N LEU A 55 6.99 10.57 3.75
CA LEU A 55 6.56 9.95 2.49
C LEU A 55 5.66 10.90 1.69
N LYS A 56 4.65 11.53 2.32
CA LYS A 56 3.75 12.48 1.67
C LYS A 56 4.50 13.65 1.04
N GLU A 57 5.47 14.21 1.74
CA GLU A 57 6.31 15.31 1.21
C GLU A 57 7.13 14.87 -0.02
N LEU A 58 7.59 13.62 -0.03
CA LEU A 58 8.37 13.05 -1.12
C LEU A 58 7.51 12.58 -2.30
N MET A 59 6.19 12.38 -2.15
CA MET A 59 5.32 11.83 -3.20
C MET A 59 5.35 12.64 -4.50
N SER A 60 5.49 13.97 -4.44
CA SER A 60 5.64 14.79 -5.64
C SER A 60 6.90 14.44 -6.44
N LYS A 61 8.02 14.20 -5.75
CA LYS A 61 9.30 13.80 -6.37
C LYS A 61 9.23 12.39 -6.92
N VAL A 62 8.59 11.46 -6.18
CA VAL A 62 8.34 10.08 -6.62
C VAL A 62 7.50 10.08 -7.90
N GLY A 63 6.38 10.82 -7.90
CA GLY A 63 5.50 10.92 -9.07
C GLY A 63 6.21 11.45 -10.31
N LYS A 64 7.03 12.49 -10.16
CA LYS A 64 7.87 13.00 -11.26
C LYS A 64 8.84 11.93 -11.77
N LYS A 65 9.55 11.26 -10.87
CA LYS A 65 10.56 10.25 -11.24
C LYS A 65 9.92 9.04 -11.95
N ILE A 66 8.80 8.54 -11.44
CA ILE A 66 8.04 7.45 -12.07
C ILE A 66 7.53 7.91 -13.44
N GLY A 67 6.95 9.11 -13.55
CA GLY A 67 6.48 9.66 -14.81
C GLY A 67 7.58 9.80 -15.86
N ASP A 68 8.79 10.17 -15.44
CA ASP A 68 9.96 10.21 -16.34
C ASP A 68 10.38 8.80 -16.79
N GLN A 69 10.39 7.81 -15.89
CA GLN A 69 10.69 6.42 -16.24
C GLN A 69 9.64 5.80 -17.18
N LEU A 70 8.36 6.08 -16.97
CA LEU A 70 7.27 5.55 -17.81
C LEU A 70 7.36 6.04 -19.26
N LYS A 71 7.94 7.21 -19.51
CA LYS A 71 8.18 7.72 -20.87
C LYS A 71 9.26 6.94 -21.62
N GLU A 72 10.16 6.27 -20.90
CA GLU A 72 11.26 5.48 -21.45
C GLU A 72 10.83 4.03 -21.77
N ILE A 73 9.61 3.64 -21.38
CA ILE A 73 9.07 2.30 -21.64
C ILE A 73 8.27 2.33 -22.94
N GLU A 74 8.67 1.52 -23.92
CA GLU A 74 7.79 1.17 -25.03
C GLU A 74 6.71 0.21 -24.51
N PHE A 75 5.48 0.70 -24.42
CA PHE A 75 4.34 -0.16 -24.16
C PHE A 75 4.10 -1.00 -25.40
N SER A 76 4.35 -2.31 -25.32
CA SER A 76 3.94 -3.24 -26.37
C SER A 76 2.41 -3.35 -26.34
N GLU A 77 1.71 -2.56 -27.15
CA GLU A 77 0.32 -2.83 -27.48
C GLU A 77 0.29 -4.07 -28.39
N ASN A 78 0.17 -5.25 -27.79
CA ASN A 78 -0.20 -6.47 -28.48
C ASN A 78 -1.59 -6.88 -27.98
N PHE A 79 -2.61 -6.46 -28.71
CA PHE A 79 -3.92 -7.09 -28.75
C PHE A 79 -4.33 -7.31 -30.21
#